data_AF-A0A495J696-F1
#
_entry.id   AF-A0A495J696-F1
#
_cell.length_a   1.000
_cell.length_b   1.000
_cell.length_c   1.000
_cell.angle_alpha   90.00
_cell.angle_beta   90.00
_cell.angle_gamma   90.00
#
_symmetry.space_group_name_H-M   'P 1'
#
loop_
_entity.id
_entity.type
_entity.pdbx_description
1 polymer ?
#
loop_
_entity_poly.entity_id
_entity_poly.type
_entity_poly.pdbx_seq_one_letter_code
_entity_poly.pdbx_strand_id
1 'polypeptide(L)'
;MKKNLLFLACLIAITATAFANPPKGKTKDAKKGNLAVHFKNVVDGKDLKLNDSTSFYKNANGDDFKITTFKYYISNVSLIAKNGDKVAIPDSYFLINAADSTTLNQQITNIPEGKYTGITFTIGVDSARNFAGAQTGVLDPAKGMFWSWNSGYIFVKLEGESPKSTAKKNRLIFHIGGAKAPNNTIRTFTQKFPKTLKISEGKLPELELVANASALFQGKTTVDFAKLNFTMGGPNSVIVADNYADGLFKITKVKN
;
A
#
# COMPACT_ATOMS: atom_id res chain seq x y z
N MET A 1 -76.33 -26.01 30.67
CA MET A 1 -75.11 -25.18 30.58
C MET A 1 -74.32 -25.62 29.36
N LYS A 2 -73.93 -24.66 28.54
CA LYS A 2 -73.35 -24.78 27.20
C LYS A 2 -71.92 -25.31 27.24
N LYS A 3 -71.52 -26.11 26.24
CA LYS A 3 -70.38 -25.85 25.34
C LYS A 3 -70.32 -26.92 24.25
N ASN A 4 -70.93 -26.63 23.09
CA ASN A 4 -70.66 -27.32 21.84
C ASN A 4 -69.38 -26.74 21.23
N LEU A 5 -68.43 -27.61 20.92
CA LEU A 5 -67.16 -27.27 20.30
C LEU A 5 -67.36 -27.25 18.78
N LEU A 6 -67.53 -26.05 18.19
CA LEU A 6 -67.48 -25.88 16.74
C LEU A 6 -66.02 -25.94 16.27
N PHE A 7 -65.71 -26.92 15.42
CA PHE A 7 -64.48 -26.94 14.61
C PHE A 7 -64.63 -25.95 13.45
N LEU A 8 -63.85 -24.87 13.49
CA LEU A 8 -63.73 -23.92 12.38
C LEU A 8 -62.58 -24.38 11.47
N ALA A 9 -62.90 -24.97 10.32
CA ALA A 9 -61.93 -25.29 9.29
C ALA A 9 -61.63 -24.03 8.46
N CYS A 10 -60.48 -23.38 8.70
CA CYS A 10 -59.96 -22.32 7.84
C CYS A 10 -59.40 -22.93 6.55
N LEU A 11 -60.11 -22.73 5.44
CA LEU A 11 -59.60 -22.94 4.09
C LEU A 11 -58.62 -21.79 3.77
N ILE A 12 -57.31 -22.06 3.80
CA ILE A 12 -56.30 -21.10 3.34
C ILE A 12 -56.18 -21.26 1.83
N ALA A 13 -56.72 -20.30 1.07
CA ALA A 13 -56.48 -20.18 -0.36
C ALA A 13 -55.04 -19.69 -0.59
N ILE A 14 -54.17 -20.59 -1.05
CA ILE A 14 -52.82 -20.25 -1.49
C ILE A 14 -52.92 -19.72 -2.92
N THR A 15 -52.98 -18.41 -3.08
CA THR A 15 -52.78 -17.76 -4.38
C THR A 15 -51.29 -17.81 -4.71
N ALA A 16 -50.91 -18.69 -5.63
CA ALA A 16 -49.57 -18.73 -6.20
C ALA A 16 -49.34 -17.47 -7.06
N THR A 17 -48.80 -16.40 -6.47
CA THR A 17 -48.20 -15.32 -7.24
C THR A 17 -46.92 -15.85 -7.85
N ALA A 18 -46.92 -16.05 -9.17
CA ALA A 18 -45.74 -16.38 -9.94
C ALA A 18 -44.66 -15.31 -9.69
N PHE A 19 -43.61 -15.67 -8.96
CA PHE A 19 -42.36 -14.93 -9.00
C PHE A 19 -41.79 -15.09 -10.41
N ALA A 20 -41.95 -14.06 -11.23
CA ALA A 20 -41.22 -13.94 -12.48
C ALA A 20 -39.73 -13.98 -12.15
N ASN A 21 -39.04 -15.04 -12.59
CA ASN A 21 -37.58 -15.07 -12.61
C ASN A 21 -37.09 -13.82 -13.37
N PRO A 22 -36.18 -13.01 -12.81
CA PRO A 22 -35.59 -11.93 -13.59
C PRO A 22 -34.89 -12.54 -14.81
N PRO A 23 -34.90 -11.86 -15.98
CA PRO A 23 -34.24 -12.39 -17.16
C PRO A 23 -32.76 -12.57 -16.84
N LYS A 24 -32.21 -13.77 -17.06
CA LYS A 24 -30.76 -14.00 -17.13
C LYS A 24 -30.23 -13.31 -18.39
N GLY A 25 -30.16 -11.98 -18.35
CA GLY A 25 -29.39 -11.21 -19.30
C GLY A 25 -27.93 -11.59 -19.11
N LYS A 26 -27.30 -12.15 -20.15
CA LYS A 26 -25.85 -12.28 -20.20
C LYS A 26 -25.27 -10.87 -20.12
N THR A 27 -24.87 -10.42 -18.93
CA THR A 27 -24.05 -9.22 -18.79
C THR A 27 -22.80 -9.46 -19.62
N LYS A 28 -22.62 -8.72 -20.72
CA LYS A 28 -21.34 -8.71 -21.44
C LYS A 28 -20.26 -8.45 -20.40
N ASP A 29 -19.28 -9.34 -20.32
CA ASP A 29 -18.14 -9.13 -19.42
C ASP A 29 -17.56 -7.75 -19.69
N ALA A 30 -17.38 -6.96 -18.62
CA ALA A 30 -16.79 -5.64 -18.74
C ALA A 30 -15.38 -5.80 -19.31
N LYS A 31 -15.07 -5.06 -20.38
CA LYS A 31 -13.73 -5.02 -20.95
C LYS A 31 -12.72 -4.60 -19.88
N LYS A 32 -11.50 -5.15 -19.97
CA LYS A 32 -10.42 -4.88 -19.02
C LYS A 32 -9.15 -4.45 -19.77
N GLY A 33 -8.35 -3.64 -19.10
CA GLY A 33 -7.03 -3.21 -19.55
C GLY A 33 -5.99 -3.35 -18.45
N ASN A 34 -4.78 -2.85 -18.75
CA ASN A 34 -3.62 -2.93 -17.87
C ASN A 34 -3.06 -1.53 -17.59
N LEU A 35 -2.22 -1.41 -16.58
CA LEU A 35 -1.52 -0.18 -16.19
C LEU A 35 -0.07 -0.52 -15.87
N ALA A 36 0.88 0.16 -16.52
CA ALA A 36 2.27 0.17 -16.10
C ALA A 36 2.48 1.21 -14.99
N VAL A 37 3.18 0.84 -13.92
CA VAL A 37 3.51 1.72 -12.80
C VAL A 37 5.03 1.76 -12.65
N HIS A 38 5.60 2.94 -12.81
CA HIS A 38 7.03 3.21 -12.72
C HIS A 38 7.35 3.89 -11.40
N PHE A 39 8.20 3.26 -10.60
CA PHE A 39 8.64 3.74 -9.31
C PHE A 39 9.98 4.46 -9.44
N LYS A 40 10.03 5.70 -8.95
CA LYS A 40 11.27 6.46 -8.81
C LYS A 40 11.55 6.71 -7.33
N ASN A 41 12.71 6.32 -6.85
CA ASN A 41 13.10 6.56 -5.46
C ASN A 41 14.00 7.79 -5.37
N VAL A 42 13.67 8.70 -4.45
CA VAL A 42 14.39 9.95 -4.22
C VAL A 42 14.64 10.18 -2.73
N VAL A 43 15.53 11.12 -2.43
CA VAL A 43 15.73 11.68 -1.09
C VAL A 43 15.68 13.20 -1.24
N ASP A 44 14.62 13.81 -0.73
CA ASP A 44 14.38 15.25 -0.82
C ASP A 44 14.51 15.79 -2.27
N GLY A 45 13.88 15.09 -3.20
CA GLY A 45 13.88 15.41 -4.63
C GLY A 45 15.12 14.99 -5.41
N LYS A 46 16.22 14.60 -4.76
CA LYS A 46 17.43 14.06 -5.42
C LYS A 46 17.29 12.56 -5.64
N ASP A 47 17.84 12.04 -6.74
CA ASP A 47 17.81 10.60 -7.00
C ASP A 47 18.46 9.81 -5.86
N LEU A 48 17.82 8.71 -5.45
CA LEU A 48 18.34 7.82 -4.43
C LEU A 48 19.56 7.06 -4.97
N LYS A 49 20.68 7.18 -4.27
CA LYS A 49 21.91 6.43 -4.50
C LYS A 49 22.16 5.55 -3.29
N LEU A 50 22.04 4.25 -3.48
CA LEU A 50 22.37 3.27 -2.45
C LEU A 50 23.89 3.10 -2.36
N ASN A 51 24.41 2.98 -1.14
CA ASN A 51 25.82 2.71 -0.87
C ASN A 51 26.78 3.77 -1.45
N ASP A 52 26.33 5.02 -1.55
CA ASP A 52 27.19 6.13 -1.99
C ASP A 52 28.30 6.39 -0.94
N SER A 53 29.55 6.16 -1.34
CA SER A 53 30.71 6.38 -0.47
C SER A 53 31.06 7.87 -0.33
N THR A 54 30.60 8.71 -1.25
CA THR A 54 31.10 10.08 -1.46
C THR A 54 30.19 11.16 -0.90
N SER A 55 28.88 10.94 -0.94
CA SER A 55 27.90 11.99 -0.67
C SER A 55 26.97 11.62 0.48
N PHE A 56 26.64 12.61 1.30
CA PHE A 56 25.59 12.51 2.33
C PHE A 56 24.32 13.20 1.86
N TYR A 57 23.18 12.62 2.20
CA TYR A 57 21.91 13.33 2.30
C TYR A 57 21.84 14.04 3.64
N LYS A 58 20.91 15.00 3.77
CA LYS A 58 20.67 15.72 5.02
C LYS A 58 19.18 15.64 5.35
N ASN A 59 18.85 15.25 6.59
CA ASN A 59 17.45 15.22 7.03
C ASN A 59 17.01 16.62 7.50
N ALA A 60 15.74 16.79 7.85
CA ALA A 60 15.21 18.06 8.33
C ALA A 60 15.78 18.53 9.69
N ASN A 61 16.41 17.64 10.47
CA ASN A 61 17.15 17.98 11.69
C ASN A 61 18.56 18.52 11.41
N GLY A 62 19.02 18.44 10.15
CA GLY A 62 20.37 18.80 9.75
C GLY A 62 21.39 17.65 9.83
N ASP A 63 20.96 16.44 10.19
CA ASP A 63 21.83 15.29 10.31
C ASP A 63 22.19 14.72 8.94
N ASP A 64 23.48 14.49 8.73
CA ASP A 64 23.99 13.84 7.53
C ASP A 64 23.74 12.33 7.60
N PHE A 65 23.29 11.74 6.49
CA PHE A 65 23.05 10.31 6.42
C PHE A 65 23.24 9.74 5.01
N LYS A 66 23.45 8.43 4.96
CA LYS A 66 23.50 7.62 3.76
C LYS A 66 22.50 6.49 3.86
N ILE A 67 22.05 6.00 2.71
CA ILE A 67 21.12 4.88 2.62
C ILE A 67 21.84 3.71 1.93
N THR A 68 21.78 2.53 2.54
CA THR A 68 22.32 1.29 1.99
C THR A 68 21.20 0.35 1.52
N THR A 69 20.03 0.42 2.15
CA THR A 69 18.83 -0.33 1.79
C THR A 69 17.61 0.57 1.81
N PHE A 70 16.76 0.47 0.79
CA PHE A 70 15.41 1.05 0.82
C PHE A 70 14.42 0.11 0.12
N LYS A 71 13.43 -0.39 0.87
CA LYS A 71 12.37 -1.28 0.37
C LYS A 71 11.03 -0.94 1.01
N TYR A 72 9.94 -1.19 0.31
CA TYR A 72 8.59 -0.96 0.85
C TYR A 72 7.54 -1.82 0.14
N TYR A 73 6.48 -2.14 0.88
CA TYR A 73 5.29 -2.77 0.33
C TYR A 73 4.22 -1.74 0.00
N ILE A 74 3.55 -1.97 -1.13
CA ILE A 74 2.28 -1.35 -1.48
C ILE A 74 1.26 -2.47 -1.63
N SER A 75 0.09 -2.31 -1.00
CA SER A 75 -0.99 -3.28 -1.10
C SER A 75 -2.39 -2.64 -1.23
N ASN A 76 -3.41 -3.44 -1.51
CA ASN A 76 -4.82 -3.01 -1.54
C ASN A 76 -5.06 -1.80 -2.44
N VAL A 77 -4.55 -1.87 -3.67
CA VAL A 77 -4.69 -0.81 -4.66
C VAL A 77 -6.16 -0.68 -5.07
N SER A 78 -6.65 0.55 -5.11
CA SER A 78 -7.95 0.92 -5.69
C SER A 78 -7.77 2.14 -6.58
N LEU A 79 -8.42 2.15 -7.74
CA LEU A 79 -8.49 3.33 -8.58
C LEU A 79 -9.79 4.09 -8.30
N ILE A 80 -9.73 5.42 -8.32
CA ILE A 80 -10.90 6.29 -8.15
C ILE A 80 -11.42 6.61 -9.55
N ALA A 81 -12.61 6.11 -9.88
CA ALA A 81 -13.27 6.36 -11.15
C ALA A 81 -13.75 7.82 -11.27
N LYS A 82 -14.03 8.27 -12.49
CA LYS A 82 -14.47 9.65 -12.76
C LYS A 82 -15.74 10.04 -11.98
N ASN A 83 -16.62 9.10 -11.67
CA ASN A 83 -17.84 9.31 -10.88
C ASN A 83 -17.59 9.32 -9.35
N GLY A 84 -16.36 9.07 -8.90
CA GLY A 84 -15.99 9.02 -7.49
C GLY A 84 -15.90 7.61 -6.90
N ASP A 85 -16.37 6.58 -7.61
CA ASP A 85 -16.36 5.21 -7.11
C ASP A 85 -14.93 4.69 -6.96
N LYS A 86 -14.69 3.91 -5.90
CA LYS A 86 -13.44 3.16 -5.72
C LYS A 86 -13.56 1.80 -6.39
N VAL A 87 -12.73 1.57 -7.40
CA VAL A 87 -12.59 0.28 -8.07
C VAL A 87 -11.39 -0.43 -7.45
N ALA A 88 -11.67 -1.40 -6.58
CA ALA A 88 -10.64 -2.22 -5.95
C ALA A 88 -9.97 -3.14 -6.98
N ILE A 89 -8.65 -3.26 -6.87
CA ILE A 89 -7.85 -4.21 -7.65
C ILE A 89 -7.53 -5.40 -6.75
N PRO A 90 -8.13 -6.59 -7.00
CA PRO A 90 -7.91 -7.77 -6.18
C PRO A 90 -6.43 -8.19 -6.14
N ASP A 91 -6.01 -8.77 -5.02
CA ASP A 91 -4.68 -9.36 -4.80
C ASP A 91 -3.50 -8.48 -5.23
N SER A 92 -3.63 -7.18 -5.05
CA SER A 92 -2.61 -6.20 -5.43
C SER A 92 -1.57 -6.05 -4.31
N TYR A 93 -0.43 -6.73 -4.45
CA TYR A 93 0.73 -6.60 -3.57
C TYR A 93 2.00 -6.37 -4.40
N PHE A 94 2.76 -5.33 -4.06
CA PHE A 94 4.00 -4.98 -4.74
C PHE A 94 5.09 -4.76 -3.71
N LEU A 95 6.23 -5.42 -3.89
CA LEU A 95 7.47 -5.11 -3.18
C LEU A 95 8.31 -4.25 -4.10
N ILE A 96 8.62 -3.04 -3.66
CA ILE A 96 9.59 -2.20 -4.34
C ILE A 96 10.90 -2.29 -3.57
N ASN A 97 11.97 -2.68 -4.26
CA ASN A 97 13.31 -2.76 -3.73
C ASN A 97 14.20 -1.84 -4.57
N ALA A 98 14.70 -0.76 -3.97
CA ALA A 98 15.50 0.24 -4.68
C ALA A 98 16.79 -0.32 -5.29
N ALA A 99 17.28 -1.48 -4.81
CA ALA A 99 18.44 -2.16 -5.35
C ALA A 99 18.12 -3.09 -6.54
N ASP A 100 16.84 -3.34 -6.83
CA ASP A 100 16.39 -4.26 -7.87
C ASP A 100 15.48 -3.53 -8.87
N SER A 101 16.05 -3.21 -10.03
CA SER A 101 15.36 -2.46 -11.09
C SER A 101 14.13 -3.17 -11.65
N THR A 102 14.06 -4.50 -11.53
CA THR A 102 12.87 -5.28 -11.96
C THR A 102 11.66 -4.98 -11.08
N THR A 103 11.90 -4.60 -9.83
CA THR A 103 10.81 -4.21 -8.92
C THR A 103 10.32 -2.78 -9.14
N LEU A 104 11.08 -1.94 -9.87
CA LEU A 104 10.72 -0.54 -10.11
C LEU A 104 9.69 -0.35 -11.23
N ASN A 105 9.41 -1.39 -12.01
CA ASN A 105 8.44 -1.35 -13.09
C ASN A 105 7.41 -2.46 -12.86
N GLN A 106 6.24 -2.08 -12.35
CA GLN A 106 5.16 -3.01 -12.04
C GLN A 106 4.05 -2.89 -13.06
N GLN A 107 3.25 -3.95 -13.18
CA GLN A 107 2.05 -3.94 -14.00
C GLN A 107 0.85 -4.36 -13.17
N ILE A 108 -0.20 -3.54 -13.22
CA ILE A 108 -1.51 -3.87 -12.68
C ILE A 108 -2.38 -4.35 -13.85
N THR A 109 -2.94 -5.53 -13.73
CA THR A 109 -3.73 -6.17 -14.80
C THR A 109 -5.20 -6.24 -14.43
N ASN A 110 -6.03 -6.57 -15.43
CA ASN A 110 -7.45 -6.86 -15.24
C ASN A 110 -8.26 -5.69 -14.64
N ILE A 111 -7.85 -4.46 -14.94
CA ILE A 111 -8.54 -3.25 -14.49
C ILE A 111 -9.74 -3.01 -15.41
N PRO A 112 -10.96 -2.79 -14.89
CA PRO A 112 -12.09 -2.43 -15.73
C PRO A 112 -11.80 -1.23 -16.64
N GLU A 113 -12.19 -1.33 -17.90
CA GLU A 113 -12.08 -0.24 -18.86
C GLU A 113 -12.82 1.00 -18.35
N GLY A 114 -12.18 2.16 -18.44
CA GLY A 114 -12.74 3.37 -17.83
C GLY A 114 -11.77 4.54 -17.71
N LYS A 115 -12.31 5.62 -17.14
CA LYS A 115 -11.57 6.86 -16.83
C LYS A 115 -11.43 7.00 -15.33
N TYR A 116 -10.18 7.12 -14.87
CA TYR A 116 -9.83 7.21 -13.46
C TYR A 116 -9.16 8.55 -13.16
N THR A 117 -9.46 9.09 -11.98
CA THR A 117 -9.05 10.42 -11.53
C THR A 117 -8.14 10.36 -10.31
N GLY A 118 -7.91 9.19 -9.73
CA GLY A 118 -6.96 9.01 -8.64
C GLY A 118 -6.73 7.55 -8.28
N ILE A 119 -5.93 7.34 -7.25
CA ILE A 119 -5.58 6.04 -6.69
C ILE A 119 -5.56 6.12 -5.17
N THR A 120 -5.93 5.02 -4.53
CA THR A 120 -5.74 4.77 -3.11
C THR A 120 -4.97 3.46 -2.97
N PHE A 121 -4.03 3.38 -2.04
CA PHE A 121 -3.39 2.11 -1.66
C PHE A 121 -2.90 2.14 -0.22
N THR A 122 -2.57 0.97 0.29
CA THR A 122 -1.96 0.76 1.60
C THR A 122 -0.44 0.79 1.49
N ILE A 123 0.21 1.50 2.39
CA ILE A 123 1.65 1.44 2.63
C ILE A 123 1.88 0.33 3.67
N GLY A 124 2.44 -0.79 3.22
CA GLY A 124 2.60 -2.01 4.01
C GLY A 124 1.72 -3.17 3.55
N VAL A 125 1.51 -4.12 4.44
CA VAL A 125 0.70 -5.33 4.25
C VAL A 125 -0.50 -5.26 5.20
N ASP A 126 -1.69 -5.61 4.72
CA ASP A 126 -2.89 -5.61 5.58
C ASP A 126 -2.76 -6.60 6.74
N SER A 127 -3.54 -6.34 7.79
CA SER A 127 -3.47 -7.11 9.03
C SER A 127 -3.72 -8.62 8.82
N ALA A 128 -4.66 -8.98 7.93
CA ALA A 128 -5.00 -10.38 7.69
C ALA A 128 -3.83 -11.14 7.06
N ARG A 129 -3.23 -10.60 5.99
CA ARG A 129 -2.01 -11.17 5.39
C ARG A 129 -0.80 -11.09 6.31
N ASN A 130 -0.70 -10.05 7.13
CA ASN A 130 0.44 -9.87 8.02
C ASN A 130 0.55 -11.00 9.05
N PHE A 131 -0.58 -11.51 9.55
CA PHE A 131 -0.64 -12.59 10.54
C PHE A 131 -0.89 -13.98 9.94
N ALA A 132 -0.88 -14.11 8.61
CA ALA A 132 -1.05 -15.40 7.92
C ALA A 132 0.23 -16.27 7.94
N GLY A 133 1.31 -15.78 8.56
CA GLY A 133 2.61 -16.44 8.56
C GLY A 133 3.41 -16.18 7.28
N ALA A 134 4.43 -17.01 7.06
CA ALA A 134 5.26 -16.96 5.86
C ALA A 134 4.44 -17.33 4.62
N GLN A 135 4.52 -16.50 3.58
CA GLN A 135 3.85 -16.71 2.30
C GLN A 135 4.88 -16.84 1.18
N THR A 136 4.43 -17.00 -0.06
CA THR A 136 5.28 -17.09 -1.26
C THR A 136 5.14 -15.84 -2.14
N GLY A 137 5.90 -15.79 -3.23
CA GLY A 137 5.81 -14.72 -4.22
C GLY A 137 6.34 -13.38 -3.70
N VAL A 138 5.55 -12.30 -3.85
CA VAL A 138 5.94 -10.95 -3.42
C VAL A 138 6.11 -10.86 -1.90
N LEU A 139 5.38 -11.70 -1.15
CA LEU A 139 5.38 -11.78 0.30
C LEU A 139 6.29 -12.91 0.83
N ASP A 140 7.22 -13.41 0.01
CA ASP A 140 8.17 -14.45 0.42
C ASP A 140 9.20 -13.90 1.44
N PRO A 141 9.37 -14.54 2.62
CA PRO A 141 10.40 -14.16 3.59
C PRO A 141 11.81 -14.05 3.01
N ALA A 142 12.14 -14.81 1.94
CA ALA A 142 13.41 -14.72 1.23
C ALA A 142 13.69 -13.32 0.65
N LYS A 143 12.67 -12.46 0.51
CA LYS A 143 12.83 -11.05 0.12
C LYS A 143 13.39 -10.15 1.23
N GLY A 144 13.54 -10.68 2.45
CA GLY A 144 14.13 -10.00 3.60
C GLY A 144 13.20 -8.93 4.20
N MET A 145 11.90 -9.08 4.01
CA MET A 145 10.84 -8.17 4.47
C MET A 145 9.88 -8.86 5.47
N PHE A 146 10.33 -9.91 6.15
CA PHE A 146 9.54 -10.68 7.12
C PHE A 146 10.39 -10.98 8.36
N TRP A 147 9.77 -10.90 9.53
CA TRP A 147 10.37 -11.32 10.79
C TRP A 147 9.73 -12.60 11.31
N SER A 148 10.55 -13.61 11.54
CA SER A 148 10.12 -14.87 12.17
C SER A 148 9.75 -14.71 13.65
N TRP A 149 10.38 -13.79 14.38
CA TRP A 149 10.23 -13.61 15.83
C TRP A 149 8.97 -12.82 16.24
N ASN A 150 8.34 -12.10 15.31
CA ASN A 150 7.11 -11.33 15.54
C ASN A 150 6.01 -11.66 14.52
N SER A 151 6.18 -12.75 13.76
CA SER A 151 5.30 -13.23 12.68
C SER A 151 4.64 -12.11 11.88
N GLY A 152 5.47 -11.20 11.36
CA GLY A 152 4.99 -9.98 10.74
C GLY A 152 5.91 -9.47 9.63
N TYR A 153 5.30 -8.79 8.68
CA TYR A 153 5.97 -8.16 7.56
C TYR A 153 6.55 -6.80 7.97
N ILE A 154 7.67 -6.46 7.37
CA ILE A 154 8.25 -5.13 7.39
C ILE A 154 7.54 -4.33 6.30
N PHE A 155 6.92 -3.20 6.64
CA PHE A 155 6.16 -2.41 5.66
C PHE A 155 7.05 -1.46 4.88
N VAL A 156 7.98 -0.81 5.59
CA VAL A 156 9.02 0.05 5.03
C VAL A 156 10.34 -0.29 5.71
N LYS A 157 11.38 -0.51 4.91
CA LYS A 157 12.72 -0.88 5.34
C LYS A 157 13.71 0.15 4.84
N LEU A 158 14.43 0.79 5.75
CA LEU A 158 15.58 1.63 5.48
C LEU A 158 16.75 1.21 6.36
N GLU A 159 17.89 0.95 5.72
CA GLU A 159 19.18 0.81 6.41
C GLU A 159 20.13 1.87 5.88
N GLY A 160 21.06 2.29 6.72
CA GLY A 160 21.99 3.34 6.37
C GLY A 160 23.01 3.60 7.46
N GLU A 161 23.63 4.76 7.37
CA GLU A 161 24.56 5.26 8.37
C GLU A 161 24.42 6.77 8.51
N SER A 162 24.68 7.28 9.72
CA SER A 162 24.77 8.70 10.01
C SER A 162 25.83 8.93 11.07
N PRO A 163 26.76 9.89 10.90
CA PRO A 163 27.71 10.27 11.95
C PRO A 163 27.06 10.68 13.27
N LYS A 164 25.76 11.01 13.26
CA LYS A 164 24.97 11.38 14.44
C LYS A 164 24.31 10.19 15.13
N SER A 165 24.28 9.02 14.49
CA SER A 165 23.73 7.81 15.09
C SER A 165 24.58 7.36 16.28
N THR A 166 23.91 7.04 17.39
CA THR A 166 24.54 6.47 18.58
C THR A 166 24.65 4.94 18.52
N ALA A 167 24.14 4.30 17.46
CA ALA A 167 24.24 2.86 17.28
C ALA A 167 25.66 2.43 16.88
N LYS A 168 25.98 1.15 17.11
CA LYS A 168 27.26 0.55 16.71
C LYS A 168 27.54 0.79 15.23
N LYS A 169 28.75 1.27 14.91
CA LYS A 169 29.17 1.65 13.55
C LYS A 169 28.26 2.71 12.91
N ASN A 170 27.69 3.62 13.70
CA ASN A 170 26.90 4.76 13.22
C ASN A 170 25.68 4.35 12.37
N ARG A 171 25.15 3.14 12.60
CA ARG A 171 24.11 2.55 11.77
C ARG A 171 22.78 3.25 11.97
N LEU A 172 22.01 3.34 10.88
CA LEU A 172 20.60 3.66 10.87
C LEU A 172 19.84 2.40 10.50
N ILE A 173 18.92 1.97 11.36
CA ILE A 173 18.18 0.72 11.20
C ILE A 173 16.69 1.00 11.45
N PHE A 174 15.94 1.10 10.36
CA PHE A 174 14.50 1.31 10.38
C PHE A 174 13.83 0.16 9.61
N HIS A 175 13.25 -0.81 10.30
CA HIS A 175 12.56 -1.92 9.65
C HIS A 175 11.11 -1.95 10.09
N ILE A 176 10.32 -0.98 9.69
CA ILE A 176 9.10 -0.67 10.41
C ILE A 176 7.96 -1.60 9.98
N GLY A 177 7.52 -2.45 10.92
CA GLY A 177 6.34 -3.30 10.82
C GLY A 177 5.58 -3.33 12.15
N GLY A 178 4.25 -3.38 12.06
CA GLY A 178 3.33 -3.31 13.19
C GLY A 178 1.90 -3.18 12.68
N ALA A 179 1.08 -4.22 12.84
CA ALA A 179 -0.27 -4.31 12.26
C ALA A 179 -1.40 -4.25 13.30
N LYS A 180 -1.07 -3.95 14.56
CA LYS A 180 -1.99 -3.93 15.70
C LYS A 180 -1.76 -2.70 16.56
N ALA A 181 -2.85 -2.18 17.12
CA ALA A 181 -2.78 -1.14 18.15
C ALA A 181 -2.01 -1.64 19.39
N PRO A 182 -1.30 -0.75 20.11
CA PRO A 182 -1.13 0.68 19.81
C PRO A 182 -0.09 0.97 18.71
N ASN A 183 0.73 -0.02 18.33
CA ASN A 183 1.87 0.16 17.42
C ASN A 183 1.54 -0.11 15.95
N ASN A 184 0.38 0.36 15.46
CA ASN A 184 -0.04 0.15 14.08
C ASN A 184 0.64 1.16 13.14
N THR A 185 1.36 0.65 12.14
CA THR A 185 2.12 1.44 11.17
C THR A 185 1.58 1.33 9.74
N ILE A 186 0.47 0.62 9.54
CA ILE A 186 -0.28 0.61 8.27
C ILE A 186 -0.79 2.03 7.99
N ARG A 187 -0.49 2.57 6.82
CA ARG A 187 -0.97 3.89 6.37
C ARG A 187 -1.65 3.77 5.02
N THR A 188 -2.55 4.69 4.70
CA THR A 188 -3.25 4.73 3.42
C THR A 188 -2.82 5.99 2.68
N PHE A 189 -2.33 5.79 1.46
CA PHE A 189 -2.06 6.89 0.54
C PHE A 189 -3.26 7.08 -0.38
N THR A 190 -3.63 8.33 -0.66
CA THR A 190 -4.62 8.66 -1.68
C THR A 190 -4.19 9.92 -2.41
N GLN A 191 -4.19 9.88 -3.74
CA GLN A 191 -3.88 11.05 -4.55
C GLN A 191 -4.74 11.10 -5.81
N LYS A 192 -5.21 12.31 -6.17
CA LYS A 192 -5.73 12.58 -7.51
C LYS A 192 -4.59 12.55 -8.52
N PHE A 193 -4.88 11.98 -9.68
CA PHE A 193 -3.94 11.99 -10.79
C PHE A 193 -3.80 13.41 -11.38
N PRO A 194 -2.60 13.82 -11.82
CA PRO A 194 -2.40 15.09 -12.50
C PRO A 194 -3.12 15.18 -13.85
N LYS A 195 -3.48 14.03 -14.42
CA LYS A 195 -4.23 13.88 -15.67
C LYS A 195 -5.11 12.64 -15.56
N THR A 196 -6.30 12.67 -16.17
CA THR A 196 -7.18 11.48 -16.22
C THR A 196 -6.46 10.29 -16.87
N LEU A 197 -6.41 9.19 -16.13
CA LEU A 197 -5.93 7.90 -16.61
C LEU A 197 -7.05 7.19 -17.38
N LYS A 198 -6.72 6.68 -18.57
CA LYS A 198 -7.63 5.93 -19.44
C LYS A 198 -7.16 4.49 -19.52
N ILE A 199 -7.94 3.58 -18.95
CA ILE A 199 -7.73 2.14 -19.10
C ILE A 199 -8.61 1.67 -20.24
N SER A 200 -8.07 0.90 -21.18
CA SER A 200 -8.82 0.24 -22.24
C SER A 200 -8.11 -1.04 -22.68
N GLU A 201 -8.87 -1.96 -23.27
CA GLU A 201 -8.34 -3.20 -23.84
C GLU A 201 -7.21 -2.91 -24.87
N GLY A 202 -6.13 -3.71 -24.82
CA GLY A 202 -5.00 -3.59 -25.75
C GLY A 202 -4.12 -2.34 -25.61
N LYS A 203 -4.33 -1.52 -24.58
CA LYS A 203 -3.47 -0.37 -24.24
C LYS A 203 -2.74 -0.59 -22.92
N LEU A 204 -1.60 0.08 -22.77
CA LEU A 204 -0.79 0.07 -21.56
C LEU A 204 -0.41 1.51 -21.19
N PRO A 205 -1.33 2.29 -20.61
CA PRO A 205 -0.98 3.57 -20.01
C PRO A 205 0.07 3.39 -18.91
N GLU A 206 0.78 4.48 -18.61
CA GLU A 206 1.88 4.52 -17.65
C GLU A 206 1.59 5.55 -16.54
N LEU A 207 1.91 5.17 -15.30
CA LEU A 207 1.83 6.01 -14.10
C LEU A 207 3.24 6.12 -13.50
N GLU A 208 3.72 7.34 -13.24
CA GLU A 208 4.96 7.54 -12.48
C GLU A 208 4.63 7.87 -11.02
N LEU A 209 5.22 7.10 -10.12
CA LEU A 209 5.06 7.23 -8.69
C LEU A 209 6.43 7.39 -8.02
N VAL A 210 6.66 8.55 -7.44
CA VAL A 210 7.90 8.90 -6.76
C VAL A 210 7.78 8.54 -5.28
N ALA A 211 8.74 7.80 -4.75
CA ALA A 211 8.89 7.51 -3.33
C ALA A 211 10.05 8.34 -2.73
N ASN A 212 9.76 9.22 -1.78
CA ASN A 212 10.72 10.07 -1.11
C ASN A 212 11.13 9.49 0.25
N ALA A 213 12.33 8.92 0.33
CA ALA A 213 12.83 8.32 1.56
C ALA A 213 13.08 9.34 2.68
N SER A 214 13.23 10.64 2.39
CA SER A 214 13.38 11.66 3.45
C SER A 214 12.11 11.78 4.30
N ALA A 215 10.95 11.37 3.77
CA ALA A 215 9.67 11.36 4.49
C ALA A 215 9.64 10.42 5.69
N LEU A 216 10.62 9.52 5.87
CA LEU A 216 10.75 8.75 7.13
C LEU A 216 11.19 9.66 8.28
N PHE A 217 11.92 10.74 7.97
CA PHE A 217 12.62 11.57 8.96
C PHE A 217 12.03 12.97 9.10
N GLN A 218 10.97 13.28 8.36
CA GLN A 218 10.29 14.57 8.35
C GLN A 218 8.80 14.42 8.05
N GLY A 219 7.99 15.38 8.49
CA GLY A 219 6.53 15.36 8.33
C GLY A 219 5.89 15.86 9.61
N LYS A 220 5.30 14.95 10.40
CA LYS A 220 4.73 15.30 11.71
C LYS A 220 5.79 15.46 12.79
N THR A 221 6.92 14.78 12.66
CA THR A 221 8.03 14.79 13.62
C THR A 221 9.36 14.80 12.87
N THR A 222 10.17 15.80 13.15
CA THR A 222 11.56 15.82 12.69
C THR A 222 12.38 14.81 13.49
N VAL A 223 13.00 13.86 12.80
CA VAL A 223 13.80 12.80 13.43
C VAL A 223 15.22 13.28 13.67
N ASP A 224 15.65 13.24 14.93
CA ASP A 224 17.03 13.46 15.38
C ASP A 224 17.73 12.10 15.49
N PHE A 225 18.75 11.85 14.68
CA PHE A 225 19.42 10.54 14.66
C PHE A 225 20.23 10.23 15.92
N ALA A 226 20.56 11.23 16.76
CA ALA A 226 21.13 10.97 18.07
C ALA A 226 20.12 10.32 19.02
N LYS A 227 18.82 10.57 18.82
CA LYS A 227 17.70 10.06 19.66
C LYS A 227 16.99 8.87 19.04
N LEU A 228 16.83 8.85 17.72
CA LEU A 228 16.10 7.82 16.98
C LEU A 228 16.91 7.37 15.75
N ASN A 229 17.76 6.38 15.96
CA ASN A 229 18.55 5.72 14.90
C ASN A 229 18.21 4.24 14.70
N PHE A 230 17.36 3.69 15.56
CA PHE A 230 16.97 2.30 15.54
C PHE A 230 15.49 2.13 15.85
N THR A 231 14.78 1.36 15.02
CA THR A 231 13.42 0.90 15.32
C THR A 231 13.05 -0.34 14.49
N MET A 232 12.39 -1.30 15.16
CA MET A 232 11.89 -2.56 14.60
C MET A 232 10.54 -2.89 15.25
N GLY A 233 9.51 -2.09 14.95
CA GLY A 233 8.23 -2.09 15.67
C GLY A 233 8.19 -1.10 16.84
N GLY A 234 7.10 -1.12 17.61
CA GLY A 234 6.94 -0.25 18.79
C GLY A 234 6.59 1.22 18.48
N PRO A 235 6.58 2.10 19.51
CA PRO A 235 6.12 3.48 19.36
C PRO A 235 7.01 4.32 18.42
N ASN A 236 8.33 4.10 18.43
CA ASN A 236 9.24 4.77 17.49
C ASN A 236 8.94 4.44 16.03
N SER A 237 8.46 3.23 15.77
CA SER A 237 8.00 2.83 14.44
C SER A 237 6.73 3.57 14.02
N VAL A 238 5.83 3.87 14.97
CA VAL A 238 4.63 4.70 14.72
C VAL A 238 5.01 6.13 14.36
N ILE A 239 5.97 6.73 15.07
CA ILE A 239 6.46 8.10 14.78
C ILE A 239 6.93 8.21 13.32
N VAL A 240 7.79 7.29 12.89
CA VAL A 240 8.31 7.29 11.51
C VAL A 240 7.20 6.97 10.50
N ALA A 241 6.26 6.09 10.84
CA ALA A 241 5.12 5.79 9.98
C ALA A 241 4.16 6.97 9.79
N ASP A 242 3.98 7.76 10.85
CA ASP A 242 3.18 8.98 10.82
C ASP A 242 3.82 10.09 10.00
N ASN A 243 5.15 10.13 9.92
CA ASN A 243 5.87 11.02 9.03
C ASN A 243 5.61 10.68 7.56
N TYR A 244 5.76 9.41 7.19
CA TYR A 244 5.71 9.00 5.79
C TYR A 244 4.28 8.84 5.25
N ALA A 245 3.25 8.92 6.10
CA ALA A 245 1.85 8.75 5.70
C ALA A 245 1.43 9.66 4.53
N ASP A 246 1.85 10.93 4.56
CA ASP A 246 1.52 11.95 3.55
C ASP A 246 2.73 12.38 2.71
N GLY A 247 3.95 12.04 3.14
CA GLY A 247 5.19 12.50 2.50
C GLY A 247 5.90 11.46 1.62
N LEU A 248 5.59 10.17 1.78
CA LEU A 248 6.35 9.11 1.13
C LEU A 248 6.14 9.10 -0.38
N PHE A 249 4.89 9.23 -0.84
CA PHE A 249 4.57 9.01 -2.24
C PHE A 249 4.04 10.28 -2.90
N LYS A 250 4.39 10.43 -4.18
CA LYS A 250 3.80 11.45 -5.05
C LYS A 250 3.64 10.89 -6.45
N ILE A 251 2.47 11.07 -7.02
CA ILE A 251 2.23 10.80 -8.44
C ILE A 251 2.59 12.05 -9.22
N THR A 252 3.52 11.90 -10.15
CA THR A 252 4.10 12.99 -10.93
C THR A 252 3.63 12.98 -12.37
N LYS A 253 3.27 11.81 -12.93
CA LYS A 253 2.96 11.68 -14.36
C LYS A 253 1.91 10.60 -14.63
N VAL A 254 1.07 10.87 -15.62
CA VAL A 254 0.17 9.91 -16.28
C VAL A 254 0.32 10.05 -17.79
N LYS A 255 0.56 8.93 -18.47
CA LYS A 255 0.64 8.81 -19.93
C LYS A 255 -0.39 7.77 -20.38
N ASN A 256 -1.21 8.12 -21.37
CA ASN A 256 -2.25 7.25 -21.93
C ASN A 256 -1.82 6.71 -23.29
#